data_AF-A0A1I4C0P9-F1
#
_entry.id   AF-A0A1I4C0P9-F1
#
_cell.length_a   1.000
_cell.length_b   1.000
_cell.length_c   1.000
_cell.angle_alpha   90.00
_cell.angle_beta   90.00
_cell.angle_gamma   90.00
#
_symmetry.space_group_name_H-M   'P 1'
#
loop_
_entity.id
_entity.type
_entity.pdbx_description
1 polymer ?
#
loop_
_entity_poly.entity_id
_entity_poly.type
_entity_poly.pdbx_seq_one_letter_code
_entity_poly.pdbx_strand_id
1 'polypeptide(L)'
;MTNKITFTQARLKNIPPPDLGRVDYVDSEQSKLIFRISHTGNRSFMVRKRANGKLRNVTIGKFSDWNVKDARIEAQRILLELARNEDPISNKRKMRARKTTLDELLTLYLDNRSLKPKTIEDYQYKIHKGADPDN
;
A
#
# COMPACT_ATOMS: atom_id res chain seq x y z
N MET A 1 9.79 -13.18 19.17
CA MET A 1 11.08 -12.48 19.43
C MET A 1 11.33 -11.52 18.29
N THR A 2 11.75 -10.28 18.57
CA THR A 2 11.99 -9.26 17.55
C THR A 2 13.48 -9.27 17.20
N ASN A 3 13.85 -9.70 15.99
CA ASN A 3 15.23 -9.76 15.55
C ASN A 3 15.74 -8.35 15.23
N LYS A 4 16.26 -7.64 16.23
CA LYS A 4 16.78 -6.28 16.09
C LYS A 4 18.25 -6.32 15.65
N ILE A 5 18.58 -5.67 14.54
CA ILE A 5 19.95 -5.57 14.01
C ILE A 5 20.20 -4.19 13.42
N THR A 6 21.46 -3.74 13.39
CA THR A 6 21.84 -2.53 12.66
C THR A 6 21.80 -2.78 11.16
N PHE A 7 20.99 -2.01 10.43
CA PHE A 7 20.88 -2.17 8.98
C PHE A 7 22.08 -1.54 8.28
N THR A 8 22.76 -2.33 7.47
CA THR A 8 23.73 -1.86 6.48
C THR A 8 23.46 -2.59 5.17
N GLN A 9 23.78 -1.96 4.03
CA GLN A 9 23.52 -2.56 2.73
C GLN A 9 24.19 -3.94 2.60
N ALA A 10 25.45 -4.05 3.04
CA ALA A 10 26.20 -5.30 3.04
C ALA A 10 25.57 -6.36 3.95
N ARG A 11 25.20 -5.99 5.17
CA ARG A 11 24.60 -6.94 6.13
C ARG A 11 23.28 -7.48 5.59
N LEU A 12 22.39 -6.61 5.12
CA LEU A 12 21.08 -7.03 4.60
C LEU A 12 21.17 -7.87 3.33
N LYS A 13 22.17 -7.61 2.48
CA LYS A 13 22.45 -8.43 1.28
C LYS A 13 22.84 -9.86 1.66
N ASN A 14 23.64 -10.02 2.72
CA ASN A 14 24.20 -11.32 3.11
C ASN A 14 23.30 -12.17 4.01
N ILE A 15 22.12 -11.67 4.43
CA ILE A 15 21.17 -12.50 5.18
C ILE A 15 20.62 -13.59 4.25
N PRO A 16 20.71 -14.88 4.61
CA PRO A 16 20.11 -15.95 3.82
C PRO A 16 18.56 -15.93 3.93
N PRO A 17 17.83 -16.35 2.89
CA PRO A 17 16.40 -16.63 3.01
C PRO A 17 16.15 -17.73 4.07
N PRO A 18 15.02 -17.67 4.81
CA PRO A 18 14.64 -18.77 5.71
C PRO A 18 14.17 -19.99 4.92
N ASP A 19 14.26 -21.18 5.49
CA ASP A 19 13.82 -22.43 4.81
C ASP A 19 12.32 -22.41 4.45
N LEU A 20 11.50 -21.83 5.33
CA LEU A 20 10.06 -21.71 5.15
C LEU A 20 9.53 -20.34 5.61
N GLY A 21 8.41 -19.92 5.02
CA GLY A 21 7.70 -18.73 5.45
C GLY A 21 8.46 -17.44 5.17
N ARG A 22 8.57 -16.58 6.20
CA ARG A 22 9.19 -15.25 6.14
C ARG A 22 9.83 -14.89 7.48
N VAL A 23 10.93 -14.14 7.44
CA VAL A 23 11.60 -13.56 8.62
C VAL A 23 11.61 -12.04 8.53
N ASP A 24 11.39 -11.40 9.68
CA ASP A 24 11.41 -9.96 9.83
C ASP A 24 12.54 -9.54 10.77
N TYR A 25 13.37 -8.61 10.31
CA TYR A 25 14.38 -7.93 11.12
C TYR A 25 13.95 -6.49 11.36
N VAL A 26 14.25 -5.95 12.53
CA VAL A 26 13.98 -4.55 12.88
C VAL A 26 15.29 -3.78 12.88
N ASP A 27 15.30 -2.61 12.26
CA ASP A 27 16.48 -1.74 12.29
C ASP A 27 16.75 -1.24 13.71
N SER A 28 18.01 -1.25 14.11
CA SER A 28 18.40 -0.79 15.44
C SER A 28 18.38 0.74 15.56
N GLU A 29 18.62 1.44 14.46
CA GLU A 29 18.69 2.91 14.38
C GLU A 29 17.35 3.55 14.01
N GLN A 30 16.58 2.96 13.07
CA GLN A 30 15.23 3.41 12.74
C GLN A 30 14.16 2.48 13.34
N SER A 31 13.57 2.89 14.47
CA SER A 31 12.49 2.11 15.10
C SER A 31 11.34 1.88 14.13
N LYS A 32 10.76 0.68 14.16
CA LYS A 32 9.61 0.25 13.34
C LYS A 32 9.89 0.07 11.84
N LEU A 33 11.10 0.38 11.36
CA LEU A 33 11.58 -0.05 10.05
C LEU A 33 11.91 -1.54 10.12
N ILE A 34 11.35 -2.30 9.19
CA ILE A 34 11.50 -3.74 9.08
C ILE A 34 12.09 -4.10 7.74
N PHE A 35 13.05 -5.02 7.77
CA PHE A 35 13.52 -5.75 6.61
C PHE A 35 12.93 -7.15 6.62
N ARG A 36 12.14 -7.47 5.59
CA ARG A 36 11.44 -8.75 5.44
C ARG A 36 12.08 -9.58 4.34
N ILE A 37 12.34 -10.85 4.62
CA ILE A 37 12.83 -11.83 3.66
C ILE A 37 11.86 -13.01 3.62
N SER A 38 11.37 -13.39 2.43
CA SER A 38 10.62 -14.64 2.25
C SER A 38 11.55 -15.80 1.93
N HIS A 39 11.08 -17.04 2.15
CA HIS A 39 11.81 -18.24 1.75
C HIS A 39 12.17 -18.27 0.25
N THR A 40 11.32 -17.69 -0.60
CA THR A 40 11.60 -17.49 -2.04
C THR A 40 12.68 -16.43 -2.35
N GLY A 41 13.29 -15.82 -1.33
CA GLY A 41 14.33 -14.81 -1.48
C GLY A 41 13.82 -13.38 -1.74
N ASN A 42 12.51 -13.11 -1.73
CA ASN A 42 12.00 -11.75 -1.89
C ASN A 42 12.33 -10.90 -0.66
N ARG A 43 12.95 -9.75 -0.89
CA ARG A 43 13.42 -8.82 0.14
C ARG A 43 12.73 -7.48 0.03
N SER A 44 12.20 -6.96 1.13
CA SER A 44 11.48 -5.68 1.14
C SER A 44 11.65 -4.92 2.44
N PHE A 45 11.59 -3.60 2.34
CA PHE A 45 11.45 -2.71 3.50
C PHE A 45 9.98 -2.43 3.78
N MET A 46 9.62 -2.37 5.05
CA MET A 46 8.28 -1.99 5.48
C MET A 46 8.30 -1.30 6.84
N VAL A 47 7.26 -0.54 7.15
CA VAL A 47 6.99 0.03 8.47
C VAL A 47 5.91 -0.78 9.16
N ARG A 48 6.11 -1.12 10.44
CA ARG A 48 5.08 -1.73 11.31
C ARG A 48 4.78 -0.83 12.51
N LYS A 49 3.58 -0.27 12.57
CA LYS A 49 3.14 0.62 13.66
C LYS A 49 1.67 0.40 13.98
N ARG A 50 1.30 0.48 15.27
CA ARG A 50 -0.11 0.60 15.65
C ARG A 50 -0.57 2.04 15.44
N ALA A 51 -1.68 2.21 14.74
CA ALA A 51 -2.35 3.48 14.54
C ALA A 51 -3.86 3.23 14.61
N ASN A 52 -4.60 4.09 15.32
CA ASN A 52 -6.05 3.96 15.54
C ASN A 52 -6.46 2.57 16.06
N GLY A 53 -5.76 2.09 17.09
CA GLY A 53 -6.02 0.78 17.71
C GLY A 53 -5.67 -0.43 16.85
N LYS A 54 -5.30 -0.27 15.58
CA LYS A 54 -5.00 -1.37 14.64
C LYS A 54 -3.52 -1.44 14.29
N LEU A 55 -2.99 -2.65 14.15
CA LEU A 55 -1.63 -2.85 13.65
C LEU A 55 -1.61 -2.61 12.13
N ARG A 56 -0.79 -1.65 11.69
CA ARG A 56 -0.60 -1.33 10.27
C ARG A 56 0.79 -1.74 9.82
N ASN A 57 0.83 -2.38 8.66
CA ASN A 57 2.04 -2.74 7.93
C ASN A 57 2.01 -1.97 6.61
N VAL A 58 3.01 -1.11 6.38
CA VAL A 58 3.12 -0.31 5.16
C VAL A 58 4.42 -0.67 4.46
N THR A 59 4.33 -1.28 3.27
CA THR A 59 5.51 -1.61 2.47
C THR A 59 6.10 -0.33 1.86
N ILE A 60 7.41 -0.14 2.04
CA ILE A 60 8.19 0.93 1.41
C ILE A 60 8.53 0.51 -0.03
N GLY A 61 9.17 -0.65 -0.19
CA GLY A 61 9.58 -1.15 -1.50
C GLY A 61 10.52 -2.35 -1.41
N LYS A 62 10.96 -2.83 -2.58
CA LYS A 62 11.92 -3.94 -2.67
C LYS A 62 13.32 -3.47 -2.34
N PHE A 63 14.15 -4.38 -1.80
CA PHE A 63 15.56 -4.11 -1.50
C PHE A 63 16.41 -3.83 -2.75
N SER A 64 15.97 -4.26 -3.94
CA SER A 64 16.62 -3.94 -5.21
C SER A 64 16.52 -2.45 -5.56
N ASP A 65 15.43 -1.81 -5.15
CA ASP A 65 15.08 -0.46 -5.60
C ASP A 65 15.33 0.58 -4.49
N TRP A 66 15.56 0.12 -3.26
CA TRP A 66 15.76 0.95 -2.07
C TRP A 66 17.05 0.56 -1.37
N ASN A 67 17.87 1.56 -1.03
CA ASN A 67 18.98 1.38 -0.09
C ASN A 67 18.52 1.66 1.35
N VAL A 68 19.35 1.28 2.32
CA VAL A 68 19.05 1.46 3.75
C VAL A 68 18.79 2.92 4.13
N LYS A 69 19.60 3.86 3.61
CA LYS A 69 19.48 5.28 3.94
C LYS A 69 18.11 5.83 3.51
N ASP A 70 17.73 5.58 2.27
CA ASP A 70 16.46 6.06 1.72
C ASP A 70 15.28 5.36 2.38
N ALA A 71 15.40 4.07 2.69
CA ALA A 71 14.38 3.34 3.45
C ALA A 71 14.18 3.92 4.87
N ARG A 72 15.24 4.42 5.53
CA ARG A 72 15.13 5.10 6.83
C ARG A 72 14.39 6.43 6.72
N ILE A 73 14.70 7.23 5.69
CA ILE A 73 14.02 8.51 5.43
C ILE A 73 12.54 8.27 5.14
N GLU A 74 12.23 7.32 4.26
CA GLU A 74 10.84 7.00 3.90
C GLU A 74 10.07 6.39 5.07
N ALA A 75 10.72 5.58 5.91
CA ALA A 75 10.10 5.10 7.14
C ALA A 75 9.69 6.24 8.07
N GLN A 76 10.55 7.26 8.26
CA GLN A 76 10.23 8.46 9.02
C GLN A 76 9.02 9.19 8.45
N ARG A 77 8.99 9.38 7.12
CA ARG A 77 7.87 10.00 6.41
C ARG A 77 6.55 9.26 6.69
N ILE A 78 6.53 7.95 6.49
CA ILE A 78 5.36 7.09 6.75
C ILE A 78 4.97 7.12 8.23
N LEU A 79 5.93 7.09 9.15
CA LEU A 79 5.66 7.12 10.59
C LEU A 79 4.99 8.43 11.02
N LEU A 80 5.36 9.55 10.40
CA LEU A 80 4.77 10.87 10.61
C LEU A 80 3.34 10.93 10.05
N GLU A 81 3.11 10.44 8.83
CA GLU A 81 1.75 10.30 8.25
C GLU A 81 0.83 9.49 9.18
N LEU A 82 1.32 8.33 9.64
CA LEU A 82 0.60 7.49 10.59
C LEU A 82 0.40 8.13 11.96
N ALA A 83 1.26 9.09 12.36
CA ALA A 83 1.10 9.83 13.61
C ALA A 83 0.03 10.94 13.48
N ARG A 84 -0.07 11.56 12.31
CA ARG A 84 -1.05 12.61 12.00
C ARG A 84 -2.48 12.07 11.83
N ASN A 85 -2.71 10.78 12.03
CA ASN A 85 -3.98 10.09 11.76
C ASN A 85 -4.49 10.24 10.31
N GLU A 86 -3.65 10.71 9.40
CA GLU A 86 -3.89 10.62 7.97
C GLU A 86 -3.68 9.16 7.59
N ASP A 87 -4.76 8.37 7.47
CA ASP A 87 -4.64 6.98 7.03
C ASP A 87 -4.06 6.98 5.60
N PRO A 88 -2.77 6.60 5.40
CA PRO A 88 -2.13 6.70 4.09
C PRO A 88 -2.70 5.65 3.13
N ILE A 89 -3.32 4.59 3.66
CA ILE A 89 -4.03 3.56 2.90
C ILE A 89 -5.38 4.12 2.44
N SER A 90 -6.08 4.86 3.31
CA SER A 90 -7.29 5.61 2.92
C SER A 90 -6.98 6.66 1.87
N ASN A 91 -5.88 7.42 1.98
CA ASN A 91 -5.51 8.42 0.98
C ASN A 91 -5.12 7.78 -0.36
N LYS A 92 -4.31 6.71 -0.37
CA LYS A 92 -4.02 5.97 -1.62
C LYS A 92 -5.28 5.33 -2.22
N ARG A 93 -6.18 4.77 -1.39
CA ARG A 93 -7.47 4.21 -1.85
C ARG A 93 -8.40 5.29 -2.38
N LYS A 94 -8.51 6.44 -1.70
CA LYS A 94 -9.28 7.61 -2.15
C LYS A 94 -8.70 8.19 -3.43
N MET A 95 -7.38 8.28 -3.57
CA MET A 95 -6.74 8.74 -4.81
C MET A 95 -6.96 7.76 -5.96
N ARG A 96 -6.97 6.44 -5.70
CA ARG A 96 -7.36 5.44 -6.72
C ARG A 96 -8.85 5.50 -7.06
N ALA A 97 -9.72 5.64 -6.06
CA ALA A 97 -11.16 5.80 -6.26
C ALA A 97 -11.51 7.13 -6.96
N ARG A 98 -10.74 8.20 -6.74
CA ARG A 98 -10.85 9.47 -7.50
C ARG A 98 -10.36 9.34 -8.94
N LYS A 99 -9.46 8.38 -9.22
CA LYS A 99 -8.97 8.06 -10.57
C LYS A 99 -9.88 7.11 -11.34
N THR A 100 -10.99 6.68 -10.74
CA THR A 100 -11.96 5.79 -11.36
C THR A 100 -13.33 6.36 -11.08
N THR A 101 -13.84 7.17 -12.00
CA THR A 101 -15.18 7.76 -11.84
C THR A 101 -16.25 6.68 -11.99
N LEU A 102 -17.44 6.92 -11.43
CA LEU A 102 -18.59 6.02 -11.63
C LEU A 102 -18.92 5.87 -13.14
N ASP A 103 -18.68 6.94 -13.90
CA ASP A 103 -18.79 6.99 -15.36
C ASP A 103 -17.77 6.11 -16.08
N GLU A 104 -16.51 6.12 -15.65
CA GLU A 104 -15.47 5.26 -16.21
C GLU A 104 -15.75 3.77 -15.95
N LEU A 105 -16.31 3.44 -14.78
CA LEU A 105 -16.75 2.07 -14.47
C LEU A 105 -17.97 1.65 -15.28
N LEU A 106 -18.93 2.56 -15.49
CA LEU A 106 -20.10 2.29 -16.33
C LEU A 106 -19.67 2.02 -17.76
N THR A 107 -18.80 2.87 -18.32
CA THR A 107 -18.25 2.71 -19.67
C THR A 107 -17.58 1.35 -19.83
N LEU A 108 -16.69 0.98 -18.90
CA LEU A 108 -16.02 -0.32 -18.94
C LEU A 108 -16.99 -1.51 -18.79
N TYR A 109 -18.07 -1.35 -18.03
CA TYR A 109 -19.11 -2.37 -17.86
C TYR A 109 -19.97 -2.55 -19.12
N LEU A 110 -20.30 -1.45 -19.80
CA LEU A 110 -21.06 -1.44 -21.05
C LEU A 110 -20.24 -1.98 -22.22
N ASP A 111 -18.95 -1.65 -22.30
CA ASP A 111 -18.05 -2.15 -23.37
C ASP A 111 -17.87 -3.67 -23.33
N ASN A 112 -18.00 -4.28 -22.15
CA ASN A 112 -17.86 -5.72 -21.94
C ASN A 112 -19.21 -6.48 -21.96
N ARG A 113 -20.34 -5.82 -22.27
CA ARG A 113 -21.66 -6.47 -22.35
C ARG A 113 -22.51 -5.93 -23.50
N SER A 114 -23.09 -6.83 -24.29
CA SER A 114 -24.14 -6.48 -25.25
C SER A 114 -25.49 -6.33 -24.53
N LEU A 115 -25.80 -5.11 -24.09
CA LEU A 115 -27.10 -4.77 -23.51
C LEU A 115 -28.03 -4.14 -24.55
N LYS A 116 -29.33 -4.19 -24.28
CA LYS A 116 -30.32 -3.50 -25.12
C LYS A 116 -30.12 -1.97 -25.01
N PRO A 117 -30.30 -1.20 -26.10
CA PRO A 117 -30.09 0.26 -26.08
C PRO A 117 -30.83 0.96 -24.95
N LYS A 118 -32.08 0.56 -24.69
CA LYS A 118 -32.91 1.11 -23.61
C LYS A 118 -32.33 0.87 -22.22
N THR A 119 -31.60 -0.23 -21.99
CA THR A 119 -30.95 -0.52 -20.71
C THR A 119 -29.70 0.32 -20.51
N ILE A 120 -28.98 0.61 -21.60
CA ILE A 120 -27.80 1.49 -21.58
C ILE A 120 -28.21 2.91 -21.20
N GLU A 121 -29.25 3.42 -21.86
CA GLU A 121 -29.81 4.75 -21.61
C GLU A 121 -30.33 4.91 -20.17
N ASP A 122 -31.03 3.88 -19.66
CA ASP A 122 -31.56 3.88 -18.29
C ASP A 122 -30.44 3.89 -17.23
N TYR A 123 -29.31 3.22 -17.50
CA TYR A 123 -28.14 3.21 -16.61
C TYR A 123 -27.40 4.54 -16.63
N GLN A 124 -27.22 5.13 -17.82
CA GLN A 124 -26.63 6.46 -17.95
C GLN A 124 -27.51 7.50 -17.24
N TYR A 125 -28.83 7.47 -17.44
CA TYR A 125 -29.77 8.39 -16.80
C TYR A 125 -29.74 8.30 -15.27
N LYS A 126 -29.73 7.09 -14.70
CA LYS A 126 -29.70 6.89 -13.23
C LYS A 126 -28.41 7.39 -12.58
N ILE A 127 -27.28 7.26 -13.26
CA ILE A 127 -25.99 7.74 -12.76
C ILE A 127 -25.91 9.26 -12.78
N HIS A 128 -26.44 9.90 -13.82
CA HIS A 128 -26.44 11.36 -13.95
C HIS A 128 -27.50 12.03 -13.07
N LYS A 129 -28.67 11.41 -12.87
CA LYS A 129 -29.74 11.95 -12.01
C LYS A 129 -29.43 11.85 -10.51
N GLY A 130 -28.67 10.84 -10.09
CA GLY A 130 -28.25 10.69 -8.68
C GLY A 130 -27.04 11.56 -8.28
N ALA A 131 -26.43 12.27 -9.24
CA ALA A 131 -25.25 13.11 -9.04
C ALA A 131 -25.57 14.62 -8.99
N ASP A 132 -26.86 14.99 -9.04
CA ASP A 132 -27.33 16.36 -8.98
C ASP A 132 -27.27 16.86 -7.51
N PRO A 133 -26.45 17.89 -7.17
CA PRO A 133 -26.28 18.33 -5.79
C PRO A 133 -27.48 19.08 -5.19
N ASP A 134 -28.47 19.44 -6.00
CA ASP A 134 -29.54 20.39 -5.64
C ASP A 134 -30.95 19.78 -5.53
N ASN A 135 -31.08 18.51 -5.09
CA ASN A 135 -32.37 17.95 -4.68
C ASN A 135 -32.33 17.21 -3.33
#